data_AF-A0A060C2I4-F1
#
_entry.id   AF-A0A060C2I4-F1
#
_cell.length_a   1.000
_cell.length_b   1.000
_cell.length_c   1.000
_cell.angle_alpha   90.00
_cell.angle_beta   90.00
_cell.angle_gamma   90.00
#
_symmetry.space_group_name_H-M   'P 1'
#
loop_
_entity.id
_entity.type
_entity.pdbx_description
1 polymer ?
#
loop_
_entity_poly.entity_id
_entity_poly.type
_entity_poly.pdbx_seq_one_letter_code
_entity_poly.pdbx_strand_id
1 'polypeptide(L)'
;FVQWCRRLKTEPYMVVNCGDGDSREARDWVEYCNGTADTALVKLRRQHGFDEPHRVKYWGIGNEVDGHWQIGYKTPEEYARAYTEFGKVMRWVDPEIKLIAAAGCTWKADMVERAQLLLEQAGNLIDYLAIHWYVGNPDNDFARYMTLSELFEDRISAYEGIIKR
;
A
#
# COMPACT_ATOMS: atom_id res chain seq x y z
N PHE A 1 14.12 11.51 -3.14
CA PHE A 1 13.16 10.77 -3.98
C PHE A 1 12.15 11.69 -4.69
N VAL A 2 11.29 12.43 -3.98
CA VAL A 2 10.25 13.29 -4.61
C VAL A 2 10.79 14.28 -5.66
N GLN A 3 11.93 14.94 -5.39
CA GLN A 3 12.58 15.81 -6.40
C GLN A 3 12.95 15.06 -7.69
N TRP A 4 13.38 13.80 -7.58
CA TRP A 4 13.75 12.98 -8.73
C TRP A 4 12.51 12.60 -9.54
N CYS A 5 11.41 12.23 -8.89
CA CYS A 5 10.10 12.01 -9.55
C CYS A 5 9.67 13.26 -10.34
N ARG A 6 9.79 14.46 -9.76
CA ARG A 6 9.49 15.73 -10.45
C ARG A 6 10.33 15.94 -11.71
N ARG A 7 11.63 15.62 -11.65
CA ARG A 7 12.52 15.71 -12.83
C ARG A 7 12.09 14.75 -13.94
N LEU A 8 11.61 13.57 -13.57
CA LEU A 8 11.12 12.55 -14.51
C LEU A 8 9.66 12.74 -14.92
N LYS A 9 8.95 13.73 -14.36
CA LYS A 9 7.50 13.94 -14.54
C LYS A 9 6.69 12.69 -14.16
N THR A 10 7.06 12.06 -13.05
CA THR A 10 6.37 10.91 -12.48
C THR A 10 5.83 11.23 -11.08
N GLU A 11 4.84 10.45 -10.65
CA GLU A 11 4.26 10.55 -9.31
C GLU A 11 4.97 9.60 -8.34
N PRO A 12 5.32 10.05 -7.12
CA PRO A 12 5.85 9.15 -6.10
C PRO A 12 4.75 8.26 -5.51
N TYR A 13 5.06 6.97 -5.35
CA TYR A 13 4.34 6.03 -4.49
C TYR A 13 5.18 5.80 -3.24
N MET A 14 4.68 6.24 -2.09
CA MET A 14 5.37 6.07 -0.80
C MET A 14 4.67 4.99 0.02
N VAL A 15 5.43 4.19 0.76
CA VAL A 15 4.88 3.13 1.62
C VAL A 15 5.24 3.44 3.06
N VAL A 16 4.23 3.54 3.93
CA VAL A 16 4.43 3.76 5.38
C VAL A 16 4.73 2.43 6.07
N ASN A 17 5.55 2.49 7.10
CA ASN A 17 5.93 1.31 7.89
C ASN A 17 4.73 0.80 8.71
N CYS A 18 4.17 -0.33 8.28
CA CYS A 18 3.17 -1.09 9.03
C CYS A 18 3.73 -2.45 9.45
N GLY A 19 5.04 -2.55 9.68
CA GLY A 19 5.72 -3.69 10.29
C GLY A 19 5.86 -3.46 11.79
N ASP A 20 6.89 -2.70 12.17
CA ASP A 20 7.20 -2.22 13.52
C ASP A 20 6.92 -0.72 13.74
N GLY A 21 6.52 0.00 12.68
CA GLY A 21 6.02 1.36 12.76
C GLY A 21 4.59 1.47 13.31
N ASP A 22 4.10 2.69 13.49
CA ASP A 22 2.75 2.96 14.00
C ASP A 22 1.96 3.97 13.15
N SER A 23 0.66 4.08 13.44
CA SER A 23 -0.23 4.97 12.70
C SER A 23 0.08 6.46 12.93
N ARG A 24 0.77 6.82 14.02
CA ARG A 24 1.21 8.20 14.28
C ARG A 24 2.35 8.55 13.33
N GLU A 25 3.33 7.67 13.17
CA GLU A 25 4.42 7.85 12.20
C GLU A 25 3.85 7.99 10.78
N ALA A 26 2.91 7.12 10.40
CA ALA A 26 2.27 7.19 9.08
C ALA A 26 1.55 8.53 8.84
N ARG A 27 0.79 9.01 9.83
CA ARG A 27 0.14 10.32 9.81
C ARG A 27 1.17 11.45 9.67
N ASP A 28 2.23 11.40 10.45
CA ASP A 28 3.26 12.43 10.50
C ASP A 28 4.01 12.53 9.16
N TRP A 29 4.20 11.42 8.44
CA TRP A 29 4.71 11.42 7.07
C TRP A 29 3.78 12.15 6.09
N VAL A 30 2.47 11.94 6.19
CA VAL A 30 1.49 12.68 5.37
C VAL A 30 1.52 14.16 5.71
N GLU A 31 1.62 14.53 7.00
CA GLU A 31 1.68 15.93 7.42
C GLU A 31 2.96 16.62 6.93
N TYR A 32 4.10 15.97 7.11
CA TYR A 32 5.38 16.47 6.59
C TYR A 32 5.30 16.69 5.09
N CYS A 33 4.83 15.69 4.34
CA CYS A 33 4.78 15.75 2.88
C CYS A 33 3.73 16.74 2.35
N ASN A 34 2.51 16.74 2.89
CA ASN A 34 1.37 17.39 2.26
C ASN A 34 0.79 18.56 3.08
N GLY A 35 1.17 18.68 4.35
CA GLY A 35 0.67 19.72 5.24
C GLY A 35 0.97 21.15 4.75
N THR A 36 0.01 22.03 4.98
CA THR A 36 0.07 23.47 4.64
C THR A 36 -0.02 24.39 5.86
N ALA A 37 -0.49 23.86 7.00
CA ALA A 37 -0.56 24.57 8.27
C ALA A 37 0.84 24.81 8.87
N ASP A 38 0.95 25.73 9.83
CA ASP A 38 2.23 26.10 10.44
C ASP A 38 2.63 25.18 11.61
N THR A 39 2.66 23.88 11.36
CA THR A 39 3.01 22.84 12.35
C THR A 39 4.51 22.60 12.43
N ALA A 40 4.96 21.85 13.45
CA ALA A 40 6.37 21.51 13.60
C ALA A 40 6.92 20.71 12.39
N LEU A 41 6.13 19.78 11.84
CA LEU A 41 6.54 18.96 10.70
C LEU A 41 6.59 19.75 9.39
N VAL A 42 5.64 20.67 9.17
CA VAL A 42 5.68 21.56 8.01
C VAL A 42 6.85 22.54 8.11
N LYS A 43 7.12 23.10 9.30
CA LYS A 43 8.33 23.92 9.54
C LYS A 43 9.61 23.14 9.27
N LEU A 44 9.66 21.89 9.70
CA LEU A 44 10.80 21.01 9.43
C LEU A 44 10.98 20.76 7.92
N ARG A 45 9.89 20.53 7.18
CA ARG A 45 9.92 20.43 5.70
C ARG A 45 10.51 21.70 5.08
N ARG A 46 10.06 22.88 5.52
CA ARG A 46 10.57 24.17 5.05
C ARG A 46 12.06 24.33 5.35
N GLN A 47 12.51 23.97 6.56
CA GLN A 47 13.92 24.00 6.97
C GLN A 47 14.79 23.06 6.13
N HIS A 48 14.24 21.94 5.66
CA HIS A 48 14.93 21.05 4.72
C HIS A 48 14.99 21.58 3.28
N GLY A 49 14.50 22.81 3.03
CA GLY A 49 14.56 23.48 1.74
C GLY A 49 13.33 23.31 0.86
N PHE A 50 12.20 22.90 1.44
CA PHE A 50 10.96 22.63 0.70
C PHE A 50 9.79 23.43 1.26
N ASP A 51 9.62 24.64 0.73
CA ASP A 51 8.56 25.52 1.21
C ASP A 51 7.16 24.99 0.86
N GLU A 52 6.96 24.66 -0.42
CA GLU A 52 5.73 24.06 -0.93
C GLU A 52 5.58 22.58 -0.54
N PRO A 53 4.33 22.11 -0.32
CA PRO A 53 4.08 20.69 -0.07
C PRO A 53 4.57 19.81 -1.22
N HIS A 54 4.99 18.60 -0.86
CA HIS A 54 5.34 17.56 -1.80
C HIS A 54 4.14 17.09 -2.62
N ARG A 55 2.94 17.11 -2.04
CA ARG A 55 1.68 16.65 -2.64
C ARG A 55 1.78 15.19 -3.09
N VAL A 56 2.33 14.34 -2.24
CA VAL A 56 2.41 12.89 -2.51
C VAL A 56 1.00 12.33 -2.49
N LYS A 57 0.57 11.79 -3.63
CA LYS A 57 -0.80 11.32 -3.82
C LYS A 57 -0.99 9.85 -3.42
N TYR A 58 -0.04 8.97 -3.74
CA TYR A 58 -0.22 7.52 -3.57
C TYR A 58 0.55 6.99 -2.37
N TRP A 59 -0.15 6.31 -1.47
CA TRP A 59 0.39 5.82 -0.20
C TRP A 59 0.03 4.35 0.05
N GLY A 60 1.04 3.49 0.19
CA GLY A 60 0.88 2.11 0.63
C GLY A 60 0.96 2.02 2.14
N ILE A 61 0.12 1.19 2.76
CA ILE A 61 0.20 0.94 4.21
C ILE A 61 0.80 -0.45 4.42
N GLY A 62 2.09 -0.48 4.75
CA GLY A 62 2.85 -1.74 4.83
C GLY A 62 3.21 -2.33 3.46
N ASN A 63 4.06 -3.35 3.49
CA ASN A 63 4.51 -4.08 2.32
C ASN A 63 4.45 -5.57 2.60
N GLU A 64 3.73 -6.35 1.77
CA GLU A 64 3.70 -7.83 1.82
C GLU A 64 3.64 -8.40 3.24
N VAL A 65 2.79 -7.82 4.08
CA VAL A 65 2.72 -8.16 5.51
C VAL A 65 2.13 -9.56 5.75
N ASP A 66 1.70 -10.24 4.68
CA ASP A 66 1.29 -11.65 4.64
C ASP A 66 2.48 -12.63 4.52
N GLY A 67 3.69 -12.14 4.29
CA GLY A 67 4.89 -12.98 4.25
C GLY A 67 5.51 -13.19 5.64
N HIS A 68 5.74 -14.44 6.04
CA HIS A 68 6.43 -14.78 7.31
C HIS A 68 7.87 -14.24 7.42
N TRP A 69 8.48 -13.86 6.30
CA TRP A 69 9.79 -13.21 6.24
C TRP A 69 9.74 -11.72 6.58
N GLN A 70 8.56 -11.11 6.59
CA GLN A 70 8.41 -9.69 6.79
C GLN A 70 8.51 -9.32 8.27
N ILE A 71 9.22 -8.22 8.57
CA ILE A 71 9.20 -7.63 9.90
C ILE A 71 7.76 -7.21 10.20
N GLY A 72 7.21 -7.71 11.32
CA GLY A 72 5.84 -7.44 11.72
C GLY A 72 4.81 -8.04 10.77
N TYR A 73 5.04 -9.28 10.30
CA TYR A 73 4.00 -10.14 9.70
C TYR A 73 2.67 -10.02 10.45
N LYS A 74 1.56 -10.01 9.70
CA LYS A 74 0.20 -9.86 10.23
C LYS A 74 -0.73 -10.90 9.65
N THR A 75 -1.57 -11.51 10.49
CA THR A 75 -2.73 -12.29 10.03
C THR A 75 -3.69 -11.40 9.22
N PRO A 76 -4.64 -12.00 8.48
CA PRO A 76 -5.74 -11.26 7.84
C PRO A 76 -6.42 -10.23 8.75
N GLU A 77 -6.80 -10.63 9.96
CA GLU A 77 -7.50 -9.79 10.94
C GLU A 77 -6.63 -8.66 11.47
N GLU A 78 -5.38 -8.99 11.85
CA GLU A 78 -4.42 -8.02 12.36
C GLU A 78 -4.15 -6.93 11.34
N TYR A 79 -4.00 -7.30 10.06
CA TYR A 79 -3.75 -6.33 9.00
C TYR A 79 -4.99 -5.52 8.66
N ALA A 80 -6.18 -6.12 8.55
CA ALA A 80 -7.41 -5.36 8.30
C ALA A 80 -7.65 -4.30 9.39
N ARG A 81 -7.44 -4.67 10.66
CA ARG A 81 -7.56 -3.76 11.79
C ARG A 81 -6.50 -2.66 11.76
N ALA A 82 -5.24 -3.01 11.51
CA ALA A 82 -4.15 -2.04 11.42
C ALA A 82 -4.36 -1.06 10.25
N TYR A 83 -4.66 -1.58 9.06
CA TYR A 83 -4.91 -0.78 7.86
C TYR A 83 -6.04 0.23 8.10
N THR A 84 -7.12 -0.17 8.76
CA THR A 84 -8.23 0.72 9.12
C THR A 84 -7.75 1.92 9.94
N GLU A 85 -7.00 1.70 11.02
CA GLU A 85 -6.56 2.78 11.90
C GLU A 85 -5.47 3.65 11.27
N PHE A 86 -4.53 3.06 10.51
CA PHE A 86 -3.54 3.82 9.74
C PHE A 86 -4.23 4.68 8.67
N GLY A 87 -5.13 4.11 7.89
CA GLY A 87 -5.83 4.81 6.82
C GLY A 87 -6.67 5.99 7.33
N LYS A 88 -7.38 5.81 8.45
CA LYS A 88 -8.15 6.89 9.09
C LYS A 88 -7.30 8.10 9.42
N VAL A 89 -6.20 7.89 10.16
CA VAL A 89 -5.38 9.02 10.62
C VAL A 89 -4.63 9.70 9.48
N MET A 90 -4.22 8.94 8.44
CA MET A 90 -3.63 9.50 7.24
C MET A 90 -4.63 10.38 6.46
N ARG A 91 -5.87 9.89 6.27
CA ARG A 91 -6.95 10.63 5.59
C ARG A 91 -7.42 11.87 6.36
N TRP A 92 -7.34 11.86 7.70
CA TRP A 92 -7.65 13.05 8.49
C TRP A 92 -6.65 14.19 8.28
N VAL A 93 -5.41 13.87 7.92
CA VAL A 93 -4.41 14.88 7.56
C VAL A 93 -4.63 15.39 6.14
N ASP A 94 -4.81 14.47 5.19
CA ASP A 94 -5.03 14.81 3.80
C ASP A 94 -6.12 13.89 3.20
N PRO A 95 -7.35 14.40 3.02
CA PRO A 95 -8.45 13.62 2.50
C PRO A 95 -8.32 13.33 0.99
N GLU A 96 -7.35 13.91 0.27
CA GLU A 96 -7.20 13.74 -1.18
C GLU A 96 -6.22 12.62 -1.57
N ILE A 97 -5.48 12.05 -0.61
CA ILE A 97 -4.54 10.95 -0.87
C ILE A 97 -5.25 9.71 -1.40
N LYS A 98 -4.49 8.79 -1.96
CA LYS A 98 -4.95 7.48 -2.42
C LYS A 98 -4.23 6.41 -1.61
N LEU A 99 -4.99 5.58 -0.91
CA LEU A 99 -4.46 4.54 -0.05
C LEU A 99 -4.50 3.18 -0.75
N ILE A 100 -3.39 2.47 -0.65
CA ILE A 100 -3.17 1.17 -1.29
C ILE A 100 -2.91 0.11 -0.22
N ALA A 101 -3.73 -0.94 -0.20
CA ALA A 101 -3.58 -2.07 0.71
C ALA A 101 -2.72 -3.17 0.10
N ALA A 102 -1.79 -3.72 0.87
CA ALA A 102 -1.06 -4.93 0.53
C ALA A 102 -2.01 -6.13 0.62
N ALA A 103 -2.66 -6.44 -0.50
CA ALA A 103 -3.76 -7.39 -0.56
C ALA A 103 -3.28 -8.84 -0.60
N GLY A 104 -2.05 -9.08 -1.06
CA GLY A 104 -1.37 -10.38 -0.92
C GLY A 104 -0.19 -10.58 -1.87
N CYS A 105 0.79 -11.38 -1.43
CA CYS A 105 1.92 -11.85 -2.23
C CYS A 105 2.09 -13.38 -2.22
N THR A 106 1.48 -14.08 -1.25
CA THR A 106 1.73 -15.53 -1.06
C THR A 106 0.73 -16.47 -1.75
N TRP A 107 -0.42 -15.95 -2.24
CA TRP A 107 -1.47 -16.72 -2.94
C TRP A 107 -1.87 -18.05 -2.26
N LYS A 108 -1.84 -18.06 -0.92
CA LYS A 108 -2.23 -19.19 -0.06
C LYS A 108 -3.73 -19.15 0.26
N ALA A 109 -4.20 -20.13 1.02
CA ALA A 109 -5.62 -20.26 1.38
C ALA A 109 -6.20 -19.03 2.10
N ASP A 110 -5.39 -18.30 2.87
CA ASP A 110 -5.77 -17.10 3.63
C ASP A 110 -5.88 -15.83 2.77
N MET A 111 -5.49 -15.87 1.49
CA MET A 111 -5.58 -14.72 0.59
C MET A 111 -7.02 -14.22 0.44
N VAL A 112 -8.00 -15.14 0.37
CA VAL A 112 -9.42 -14.78 0.25
C VAL A 112 -9.91 -14.08 1.52
N GLU A 113 -9.60 -14.65 2.69
CA GLU A 113 -9.95 -14.10 3.99
C GLU A 113 -9.33 -12.71 4.20
N ARG A 114 -8.05 -12.54 3.84
CA ARG A 114 -7.37 -11.24 3.89
C ARG A 114 -8.06 -10.19 3.06
N ALA A 115 -8.36 -10.50 1.80
CA ALA A 115 -9.03 -9.57 0.90
C ALA A 115 -10.43 -9.21 1.41
N GLN A 116 -11.20 -10.19 1.90
CA GLN A 116 -12.53 -9.97 2.46
C GLN A 116 -12.49 -9.08 3.70
N LEU A 117 -11.67 -9.41 4.70
CA LEU A 117 -11.59 -8.63 5.95
C LEU A 117 -11.10 -7.19 5.70
N LEU A 118 -10.17 -6.99 4.77
CA LEU A 118 -9.74 -5.65 4.36
C LEU A 118 -10.90 -4.82 3.79
N LEU A 119 -11.69 -5.41 2.88
CA LEU A 119 -12.83 -4.72 2.28
C LEU A 119 -13.96 -4.47 3.29
N GLU A 120 -14.25 -5.45 4.16
CA GLU A 120 -15.29 -5.33 5.19
C GLU A 120 -14.95 -4.25 6.23
N GLN A 121 -13.70 -4.17 6.68
CA GLN A 121 -13.31 -3.25 7.76
C GLN A 121 -12.86 -1.88 7.24
N ALA A 122 -12.24 -1.83 6.06
CA ALA A 122 -11.56 -0.64 5.53
C ALA A 122 -11.92 -0.30 4.09
N GLY A 123 -12.94 -0.93 3.48
CA GLY A 123 -13.28 -0.74 2.06
C GLY A 123 -13.53 0.72 1.66
N ASN A 124 -14.05 1.55 2.56
CA ASN A 124 -14.26 2.99 2.33
C ASN A 124 -12.97 3.83 2.37
N LEU A 125 -11.86 3.27 2.85
CA LEU A 125 -10.54 3.92 2.92
C LEU A 125 -9.62 3.47 1.78
N ILE A 126 -9.88 2.30 1.19
CA ILE A 126 -9.03 1.68 0.17
C ILE A 126 -9.39 2.23 -1.21
N ASP A 127 -8.40 2.78 -1.92
CA ASP A 127 -8.55 3.12 -3.35
C ASP A 127 -8.00 2.03 -4.26
N TYR A 128 -6.96 1.30 -3.82
CA TYR A 128 -6.34 0.23 -4.61
C TYR A 128 -5.91 -0.96 -3.75
N LEU A 129 -5.93 -2.15 -4.35
CA LEU A 129 -5.35 -3.37 -3.80
C LEU A 129 -4.05 -3.68 -4.55
N ALA A 130 -2.94 -3.79 -3.82
CA ALA A 130 -1.66 -4.24 -4.33
C ALA A 130 -1.56 -5.76 -4.23
N ILE A 131 -1.41 -6.40 -5.38
CA ILE A 131 -1.23 -7.85 -5.54
C ILE A 131 0.14 -8.10 -6.15
N HIS A 132 0.90 -9.03 -5.60
CA HIS A 132 2.27 -9.28 -6.07
C HIS A 132 2.44 -10.72 -6.56
N TRP A 133 3.24 -10.85 -7.62
CA TRP A 133 3.66 -12.13 -8.14
C TRP A 133 4.95 -12.01 -8.94
N TYR A 134 5.85 -12.95 -8.72
CA TYR A 134 7.03 -13.19 -9.54
C TYR A 134 6.89 -14.53 -10.25
N VAL A 135 7.14 -14.52 -11.56
CA VAL A 135 7.10 -15.72 -12.40
C VAL A 135 8.47 -16.02 -12.98
N GLY A 136 8.75 -17.29 -13.21
CA GLY A 136 10.00 -17.77 -13.77
C GLY A 136 9.81 -19.16 -14.38
N ASN A 137 10.88 -19.71 -14.97
CA ASN A 137 10.88 -21.06 -15.54
C ASN A 137 11.83 -22.00 -14.79
N PRO A 138 11.61 -22.27 -13.48
CA PRO A 138 12.51 -23.12 -12.70
C PRO A 138 12.50 -24.59 -13.15
N ASP A 139 11.37 -25.04 -13.71
CA ASP A 139 11.19 -26.43 -14.16
C ASP A 139 11.67 -26.66 -15.61
N ASN A 140 12.18 -25.62 -16.27
CA ASN A 140 12.56 -25.61 -17.68
C ASN A 140 11.45 -26.10 -18.64
N ASP A 141 10.20 -25.81 -18.29
CA ASP A 141 9.01 -26.11 -19.11
C ASP A 141 8.61 -24.85 -19.89
N PHE A 142 9.04 -24.80 -21.15
CA PHE A 142 8.75 -23.69 -22.03
C PHE A 142 7.25 -23.51 -22.29
N ALA A 143 6.51 -24.61 -22.48
CA ALA A 143 5.09 -24.52 -22.80
C ALA A 143 4.32 -23.88 -21.64
N ARG A 144 4.56 -24.35 -20.40
CA ARG A 144 3.96 -23.78 -19.19
C ARG A 144 4.37 -22.32 -18.96
N TYR A 145 5.64 -21.99 -19.20
CA TYR A 145 6.10 -20.61 -19.05
C TYR A 145 5.42 -19.66 -20.05
N MET A 146 5.14 -20.12 -21.27
CA MET A 146 4.45 -19.33 -22.28
C MET A 146 2.95 -19.14 -22.00
N THR A 147 2.34 -19.90 -21.07
CA THR A 147 0.93 -19.76 -20.67
C THR A 147 0.74 -18.96 -19.38
N LEU A 148 1.77 -18.29 -18.85
CA LEU A 148 1.68 -17.50 -17.61
C LEU A 148 0.65 -16.35 -17.67
N SER A 149 0.24 -15.92 -18.86
CA SER A 149 -0.85 -14.95 -18.99
C SER A 149 -2.19 -15.46 -18.45
N GLU A 150 -2.50 -16.75 -18.62
CA GLU A 150 -3.74 -17.35 -18.09
C GLU A 150 -3.73 -17.32 -16.56
N LEU A 151 -2.56 -17.62 -16.00
CA LEU A 151 -2.32 -17.57 -14.58
C LEU A 151 -2.54 -16.15 -14.00
N PHE A 152 -2.13 -15.09 -14.71
CA PHE A 152 -2.43 -13.72 -14.29
C PHE A 152 -3.92 -13.40 -14.36
N GLU A 153 -4.59 -13.82 -15.43
CA GLU A 153 -6.02 -13.57 -15.65
C GLU A 153 -6.88 -14.21 -14.56
N ASP A 154 -6.60 -15.47 -14.20
CA ASP A 154 -7.30 -16.19 -13.13
C ASP A 154 -7.23 -15.44 -11.79
N ARG A 155 -6.09 -14.80 -11.54
CA ARG A 155 -5.74 -14.22 -10.25
C ARG A 155 -6.24 -12.80 -10.11
N ILE A 156 -6.23 -12.05 -11.20
CA ILE A 156 -6.95 -10.78 -11.31
C ILE A 156 -8.46 -11.03 -11.18
N SER A 157 -9.00 -12.03 -11.89
CA SER A 157 -10.41 -12.42 -11.82
C SER A 157 -10.85 -12.79 -10.41
N ALA A 158 -10.00 -13.49 -9.64
CA ALA A 158 -10.29 -13.83 -8.25
C ALA A 158 -10.47 -12.59 -7.37
N TYR A 159 -9.57 -11.60 -7.46
CA TYR A 159 -9.72 -10.34 -6.73
C TYR A 159 -10.91 -9.52 -7.24
N GLU A 160 -11.15 -9.50 -8.55
CA GLU A 160 -12.32 -8.82 -9.12
C GLU A 160 -13.63 -9.38 -8.53
N GLY A 161 -13.75 -10.70 -8.42
CA GLY A 161 -14.90 -11.36 -7.81
C GLY A 161 -15.09 -11.01 -6.33
N ILE A 162 -14.00 -10.82 -5.59
CA ILE A 162 -14.05 -10.41 -4.18
C ILE A 162 -14.49 -8.95 -4.04
N ILE A 163 -14.00 -8.05 -4.90
CA ILE A 163 -14.34 -6.61 -4.87
C ILE A 163 -15.80 -6.35 -5.26
N LYS A 164 -16.34 -7.11 -6.22
CA LYS A 164 -17.71 -6.92 -6.74
C LYS A 164 -18.82 -7.46 -5.83
N ARG A 165 -18.48 -8.19 -4.78
CA ARG A 165 -19.44 -8.84 -3.89
C ARG A 165 -19.94 -7.89 -2.80
#